data_AF-A0A1G4SDI2-F1
#
_entry.id   AF-A0A1G4SDI2-F1
#
_cell.length_a   1.000
_cell.length_b   1.000
_cell.length_c   1.000
_cell.angle_alpha   90.00
_cell.angle_beta   90.00
_cell.angle_gamma   90.00
#
_symmetry.space_group_name_H-M   'P 1'
#
loop_
_entity.id
_entity.type
_entity.pdbx_description
1 polymer ?
#
loop_
_entity_poly.entity_id
_entity_poly.type
_entity_poly.pdbx_seq_one_letter_code
_entity_poly.pdbx_strand_id
1 'polypeptide(L)'
;MAVRESLIPAEGEKPHAKDYRSLDEAMGKDFRALRPKVGLSGSARLMQNASYLGHARYSEPSSSMERREYRLDFPGTCNRRYAIRILPKRFCFDQSDVAFGFEDYLILADVRCD
;
A
#
# COMPACT_ATOMS: atom_id res chain seq x y z
N MET A 1 3.05 -1.35 -0.08
CA MET A 1 1.69 -0.85 0.21
C MET A 1 1.13 -1.62 1.38
N ALA A 2 0.81 -0.93 2.48
CA ALA A 2 0.19 -1.51 3.67
C ALA A 2 -1.31 -1.19 3.70
N VAL A 3 -2.12 -2.19 4.03
CA VAL A 3 -3.59 -2.08 4.03
C VAL A 3 -4.15 -2.41 5.40
N ARG A 4 -5.07 -1.57 5.86
CA ARG A 4 -5.99 -1.85 6.95
C ARG A 4 -7.40 -1.99 6.40
N GLU A 5 -8.06 -3.07 6.76
CA GLU A 5 -9.47 -3.31 6.50
C GLU A 5 -10.26 -3.08 7.80
N SER A 6 -11.42 -2.42 7.69
CA SER A 6 -12.37 -2.25 8.78
C SER A 6 -13.82 -2.22 8.28
N LEU A 7 -14.77 -2.21 9.19
CA LEU A 7 -16.15 -1.84 8.88
C LEU A 7 -16.22 -0.36 8.43
N ILE A 8 -17.19 -0.03 7.59
CA ILE A 8 -17.52 1.36 7.26
C ILE A 8 -18.25 1.96 8.48
N PRO A 9 -17.78 3.08 9.05
CA PRO A 9 -18.48 3.75 10.14
C PRO A 9 -19.88 4.21 9.70
N ALA A 10 -20.87 4.04 10.58
CA ALA A 10 -22.26 4.41 10.28
C ALA A 10 -22.42 5.88 9.91
N GLU A 11 -21.66 6.77 10.56
CA GLU A 11 -21.74 8.22 10.36
C GLU A 11 -20.82 8.74 9.25
N GLY A 12 -20.15 7.85 8.50
CA GLY A 12 -19.24 8.26 7.43
C GLY A 12 -18.04 9.07 7.94
N GLU A 13 -17.63 8.87 9.20
CA GLU A 13 -16.53 9.57 9.83
C GLU A 13 -15.28 9.60 8.95
N LYS A 14 -14.59 10.74 8.95
CA LYS A 14 -13.31 10.86 8.24
C LYS A 14 -12.25 10.03 8.96
N PRO A 15 -11.38 9.33 8.22
CA PRO A 15 -10.32 8.55 8.83
C PRO A 15 -9.33 9.47 9.53
N HIS A 16 -8.91 9.09 10.72
CA HIS A 16 -7.78 9.68 11.41
C HIS A 16 -6.46 9.11 10.87
N ALA A 17 -5.36 9.82 11.07
CA ALA A 17 -4.02 9.34 10.67
C ALA A 17 -3.69 7.95 11.26
N LYS A 18 -4.19 7.65 12.47
CA LYS A 18 -4.05 6.35 13.15
C LYS A 18 -4.83 5.20 12.50
N ASP A 19 -5.77 5.51 11.59
CA ASP A 19 -6.53 4.49 10.87
C ASP A 19 -5.70 3.90 9.73
N TYR A 20 -4.69 4.62 9.27
CA TYR A 20 -3.68 4.09 8.36
C TYR A 20 -2.61 3.31 9.13
N ARG A 21 -1.99 2.35 8.44
CA ARG A 21 -0.83 1.60 8.96
C ARG A 21 0.37 2.51 9.15
N SER A 22 1.30 2.15 10.01
CA SER A 22 2.48 2.98 10.29
C SER A 22 3.47 2.99 9.11
N LEU A 23 4.45 3.91 9.14
CA LEU A 23 5.56 3.90 8.19
C LEU A 23 6.36 2.60 8.30
N ASP A 24 6.70 2.17 9.52
CA ASP A 24 7.40 0.90 9.79
C ASP A 24 6.68 -0.31 9.17
N GLU A 25 5.36 -0.40 9.36
CA GLU A 25 4.54 -1.48 8.77
C GLU A 25 4.53 -1.39 7.23
N ALA A 26 4.51 -0.17 6.67
CA ALA A 26 4.54 0.04 5.23
C ALA A 26 5.92 -0.22 4.59
N MET A 27 7.00 -0.04 5.35
CA MET A 27 8.38 -0.39 4.96
C MET A 27 8.64 -1.89 5.04
N GLY A 28 7.78 -2.65 5.73
CA GLY A 28 7.92 -4.09 5.86
C GLY A 28 8.82 -4.52 7.01
N LYS A 29 8.89 -3.73 8.08
CA LYS A 29 9.54 -4.15 9.32
C LYS A 29 8.92 -5.47 9.80
N ASP A 30 9.76 -6.46 10.10
CA ASP A 30 9.36 -7.81 10.49
C ASP A 30 8.41 -8.50 9.49
N PHE A 31 8.61 -8.25 8.19
CA PHE A 31 7.75 -8.82 7.15
C PHE A 31 7.77 -10.36 7.15
N ARG A 32 6.59 -10.96 7.25
CA ARG A 32 6.35 -12.39 7.10
C ARG A 32 5.55 -12.65 5.83
N ALA A 33 6.19 -13.30 4.86
CA ALA A 33 5.54 -13.68 3.62
C ALA A 33 4.42 -14.71 3.85
N LEU A 34 3.25 -14.46 3.25
CA LEU A 34 2.18 -15.46 3.08
C LEU A 34 2.20 -16.05 1.67
N ARG A 35 2.60 -15.23 0.69
CA ARG A 35 2.86 -15.55 -0.71
C ARG A 35 4.02 -14.67 -1.21
N PRO A 36 4.61 -14.93 -2.39
CA PRO A 36 5.62 -14.03 -2.95
C PRO A 36 5.12 -12.59 -2.99
N LYS A 37 5.88 -11.66 -2.39
CA LYS A 37 5.60 -10.21 -2.31
C LYS A 37 4.30 -9.82 -1.57
N VAL A 38 3.60 -10.76 -0.94
CA VAL A 38 2.37 -10.49 -0.17
C VAL A 38 2.45 -11.18 1.19
N GLY A 39 2.23 -10.42 2.26
CA GLY A 39 2.36 -10.95 3.61
C GLY A 39 1.89 -10.01 4.69
N LEU A 40 2.44 -10.19 5.88
CA LEU A 40 2.15 -9.38 7.06
C LEU A 40 3.39 -8.60 7.46
N SER A 41 3.22 -7.36 7.91
CA SER A 41 4.23 -6.58 8.61
C SER A 41 3.54 -5.96 9.82
N GLY A 42 3.92 -6.40 11.03
CA GLY A 42 3.13 -6.15 12.23
C GLY A 42 1.69 -6.65 12.06
N SER A 43 0.72 -5.73 12.15
CA SER A 43 -0.70 -6.00 11.99
C SER A 43 -1.23 -5.64 10.59
N ALA A 44 -0.38 -5.12 9.71
CA ALA A 44 -0.72 -4.72 8.36
C ALA A 44 -0.62 -5.89 7.39
N ARG A 45 -1.56 -5.97 6.45
CA ARG A 45 -1.32 -6.72 5.20
C ARG A 45 -0.43 -5.88 4.30
N LEU A 46 0.75 -6.38 3.98
CA LEU A 46 1.72 -5.71 3.13
C LEU A 46 1.75 -6.39 1.75
N MET A 47 1.53 -5.58 0.72
CA MET A 47 1.78 -5.93 -0.68
C MET A 47 3.01 -5.14 -1.15
N GLN A 48 4.10 -5.86 -1.38
CA GLN A 48 5.30 -5.32 -2.00
C GLN A 48 5.12 -5.26 -3.52
N ASN A 49 5.80 -4.29 -4.15
CA ASN A 49 5.80 -4.13 -5.61
C ASN A 49 4.38 -4.05 -6.19
N ALA A 50 3.52 -3.25 -5.54
CA ALA A 50 2.19 -2.97 -6.06
C ALA A 50 2.34 -2.37 -7.47
N SER A 51 1.69 -3.02 -8.44
CA SER A 51 1.78 -2.66 -9.85
C SER A 51 0.92 -1.43 -10.15
N TYR A 52 1.21 -0.73 -11.24
CA TYR A 52 0.47 0.42 -11.73
C TYR A 52 -0.01 0.20 -13.17
N LEU A 53 -0.78 1.16 -13.69
CA LEU A 53 -1.34 1.07 -15.03
C LEU A 53 -0.23 0.89 -16.08
N GLY A 54 -0.30 -0.20 -16.85
CA GLY A 54 0.68 -0.51 -17.89
C GLY A 54 1.95 -1.23 -17.41
N HIS A 55 2.02 -1.63 -16.14
CA HIS A 55 3.17 -2.35 -15.58
C HIS A 55 2.83 -3.81 -15.24
N ALA A 56 3.82 -4.70 -15.33
CA ALA A 56 3.61 -6.12 -15.04
C ALA A 56 3.41 -6.32 -13.53
N ARG A 57 2.47 -7.19 -13.16
CA ARG A 57 2.13 -7.41 -11.75
C ARG A 57 3.34 -7.90 -10.95
N TYR A 58 3.64 -7.25 -9.83
CA TYR A 58 4.69 -7.63 -8.88
C TYR A 58 6.15 -7.55 -9.37
N SER A 59 6.43 -6.93 -10.52
CA SER A 59 7.80 -6.64 -10.94
C SER A 59 8.31 -5.31 -10.35
N GLU A 60 9.61 -5.04 -10.47
CA GLU A 60 10.12 -3.69 -10.20
C GLU A 60 9.90 -2.81 -11.45
N PRO A 61 9.51 -1.55 -11.29
CA PRO A 61 9.48 -0.64 -12.42
C PRO A 61 10.86 -0.09 -12.78
N SER A 62 11.03 0.29 -14.05
CA SER A 62 12.20 1.06 -14.46
C SER A 62 12.28 2.38 -13.69
N SER A 63 13.49 2.89 -13.46
CA SER A 63 13.66 4.24 -12.90
C SER A 63 13.09 5.30 -13.86
N SER A 64 12.55 6.39 -13.31
CA SER A 64 12.09 7.55 -14.09
C SER A 64 12.17 8.82 -13.25
N MET A 65 12.43 9.96 -13.91
CA MET A 65 12.32 11.30 -13.31
C MET A 65 10.94 11.94 -13.53
N GLU A 66 10.09 11.33 -14.36
CA GLU A 66 8.73 11.81 -14.63
C GLU A 66 7.73 11.27 -13.61
N ARG A 67 6.71 12.08 -13.28
CA ARG A 67 5.59 11.62 -12.47
C ARG A 67 4.83 10.54 -13.22
N ARG A 68 4.60 9.40 -12.57
CA ARG A 68 3.78 8.31 -13.10
C ARG A 68 2.41 8.35 -12.46
N GLU A 69 1.38 8.10 -13.27
CA GLU A 69 0.05 7.81 -12.73
C GLU A 69 0.01 6.39 -12.19
N TYR A 70 -0.39 6.26 -10.94
CA TYR A 70 -0.56 4.97 -10.28
C TYR A 70 -2.05 4.65 -10.20
N ARG A 71 -2.47 3.57 -10.85
CA ARG A 71 -3.77 2.95 -10.63
C ARG A 71 -3.57 1.72 -9.76
N LEU A 72 -4.34 1.65 -8.68
CA LEU A 72 -4.35 0.49 -7.80
C LEU A 72 -5.66 -0.30 -8.02
N ASP A 73 -5.54 -1.49 -8.61
CA ASP A 73 -6.65 -2.44 -8.65
C ASP A 73 -6.55 -3.38 -7.44
N PHE A 74 -7.47 -3.22 -6.50
CA PHE A 74 -7.49 -3.95 -5.22
C PHE A 74 -8.81 -4.72 -5.07
N PRO A 75 -8.79 -6.05 -4.81
CA PRO A 75 -10.01 -6.82 -4.60
C PRO A 75 -10.63 -6.44 -3.25
N GLY A 76 -11.69 -5.62 -3.31
CA GLY A 76 -12.47 -5.23 -2.15
C GLY A 76 -13.53 -6.28 -1.78
N THR A 77 -13.85 -6.31 -0.50
CA THR A 77 -15.00 -7.01 0.07
C THR A 77 -16.11 -5.97 0.30
N CYS A 78 -17.35 -6.40 0.12
CA CYS A 78 -18.52 -5.56 0.36
C CYS A 78 -18.58 -5.01 1.79
N ASN A 79 -19.08 -3.78 1.92
CA ASN A 79 -19.32 -3.07 3.17
C ASN A 79 -18.07 -2.95 4.05
N ARG A 80 -16.91 -2.77 3.40
CA ARG A 80 -15.61 -2.58 4.05
C ARG A 80 -15.00 -1.24 3.68
N ARG A 81 -14.25 -0.71 4.64
CA ARG A 81 -13.37 0.44 4.50
C ARG A 81 -11.93 -0.05 4.40
N TYR A 82 -11.20 0.50 3.45
CA TYR A 82 -9.78 0.24 3.24
C TYR A 82 -8.99 1.51 3.45
N ALA A 83 -8.16 1.53 4.50
CA ALA A 83 -7.16 2.57 4.73
C ALA A 83 -5.81 2.07 4.25
N ILE A 84 -5.31 2.68 3.18
CA ILE A 84 -4.15 2.22 2.43
C ILE A 84 -3.02 3.25 2.58
N ARG A 85 -1.85 2.79 3.00
CA ARG A 85 -0.60 3.59 2.96
C ARG A 85 0.30 3.05 1.85
N ILE A 86 0.65 3.90 0.91
CA ILE A 86 1.61 3.60 -0.16
C ILE A 86 2.90 4.34 0.16
N LEU A 87 4.00 3.59 0.24
CA LEU A 87 5.34 4.13 0.30
C LEU A 87 6.04 3.90 -1.04
N PRO A 88 6.45 4.96 -1.75
CA PRO A 88 7.25 4.82 -2.95
C PRO A 88 8.64 4.31 -2.57
N LYS A 89 9.15 3.34 -3.33
CA LYS A 89 10.57 2.98 -3.25
C LYS A 89 11.41 4.08 -3.89
N ARG A 90 12.56 4.36 -3.29
CA ARG A 90 13.64 5.11 -3.90
C ARG A 90 14.66 4.12 -4.42
N PHE A 91 14.97 4.21 -5.72
CA PHE A 91 16.08 3.48 -6.29
C PHE A 91 17.35 4.29 -6.04
N CYS A 92 18.20 3.80 -5.15
CA CYS A 92 19.59 4.27 -5.03
C CYS A 92 20.42 3.63 -6.15
N PHE A 93 21.42 4.35 -6.66
CA PHE A 93 22.21 3.97 -7.84
C PHE A 93 22.98 2.65 -7.70
N ASP A 94 23.19 2.17 -6.47
CA ASP A 94 23.94 0.95 -6.17
C ASP A 94 23.06 -0.31 -6.10
N GLN A 95 21.72 -0.20 -6.16
CA GLN A 95 20.74 -1.30 -6.13
C GLN A 95 20.86 -2.30 -4.96
N SER A 96 21.80 -2.10 -4.04
CA SER A 96 22.09 -3.01 -2.92
C SER A 96 21.05 -2.94 -1.82
N ASP A 97 20.45 -1.76 -1.60
CA ASP A 97 19.49 -1.52 -0.52
C ASP A 97 18.16 -0.94 -1.01
N VAL A 98 17.05 -1.44 -0.48
CA VAL A 98 15.72 -0.86 -0.70
C VAL A 98 15.58 0.36 0.21
N ALA A 99 15.66 1.55 -0.38
CA ALA A 99 15.31 2.79 0.30
C ALA A 99 13.83 3.14 0.05
N PHE A 100 13.17 3.73 1.03
CA PHE A 100 11.82 4.26 0.89
C PHE A 100 11.84 5.79 0.92
N GLY A 101 10.89 6.42 0.23
CA GLY A 101 10.63 7.85 0.37
C GLY A 101 10.08 8.16 1.77
N PHE A 102 10.36 9.36 2.26
CA PHE A 102 9.77 9.86 3.51
C PHE A 102 8.32 10.33 3.32
N GLU A 103 7.93 10.64 2.08
CA GLU A 103 6.55 10.99 1.73
C GLU A 103 5.75 9.73 1.43
N ASP A 104 4.62 9.60 2.11
CA ASP A 104 3.65 8.55 1.89
C ASP A 104 2.38 9.08 1.20
N TYR A 105 1.63 8.15 0.63
CA TYR A 105 0.33 8.44 0.05
C TYR A 105 -0.74 7.66 0.80
N LEU A 106 -1.69 8.39 1.38
CA LEU A 106 -2.79 7.86 2.16
C LEU A 106 -4.06 7.84 1.30
N ILE A 107 -4.61 6.65 1.08
CA ILE A 107 -5.82 6.44 0.28
C ILE A 107 -6.88 5.78 1.16
N LEU A 108 -8.07 6.37 1.18
CA LEU A 108 -9.26 5.76 1.78
C LEU A 108 -10.22 5.31 0.69
N ALA A 109 -10.71 4.08 0.80
CA ALA A 109 -11.76 3.58 -0.07
C ALA A 109 -12.84 2.86 0.75
N ASP A 110 -14.09 3.31 0.63
CA ASP A 110 -15.27 2.63 1.14
C ASP A 110 -15.93 1.86 0.00
N VAL A 111 -15.97 0.53 0.13
CA VAL A 111 -16.60 -0.35 -0.86
C VAL A 111 -17.98 -0.71 -0.34
N ARG A 112 -19.01 -0.08 -0.90
CA ARG A 112 -20.42 -0.39 -0.65
C ARG A 112 -20.94 -1.29 -1.78
N CYS A 113 -21.86 -2.19 -1.44
CA CYS A 113 -22.46 -3.14 -2.40
C CYS A 113 -23.99 -3.14 -2.29
N ASP A 114 -24.54 -1.96 -2.01
CA ASP A 114 -25.97 -1.67 -2.10
C ASP A 114 -26.50 -1.87 -3.53
#